data_AF-A0A939T976-F1
#
_entry.id   AF-A0A939T976-F1
#
_cell.length_a   1.000
_cell.length_b   1.000
_cell.length_c   1.000
_cell.angle_alpha   90.00
_cell.angle_beta   90.00
_cell.angle_gamma   90.00
#
_symmetry.space_group_name_H-M   'P 1'
#
loop_
_entity.id
_entity.type
_entity.pdbx_description
1 polymer ?
#
loop_
_entity_poly.entity_id
_entity_poly.type
_entity_poly.pdbx_seq_one_letter_code
_entity_poly.pdbx_strand_id
1 'polypeptide(L)' 'MVVGPLGGGDEATHTCYVQAQHVRSDGAKYLGAGRYADRLRRTGDGWRFSHRVLMSMWSEGDPSVVSGRS' A
#
# COMPACT_ATOMS: atom_id res chain seq x y z
N MET A 1 9.32 0.49 9.29
CA MET A 1 9.39 -0.72 8.44
C MET A 1 9.73 -1.88 9.35
N VAL A 2 8.86 -2.89 9.44
CA VAL A 2 9.16 -4.11 10.20
C VAL A 2 9.08 -5.28 9.22
N VAL A 3 10.12 -6.11 9.20
CA VAL A 3 10.18 -7.34 8.41
C VAL A 3 10.36 -8.50 9.38
N GLY A 4 9.41 -9.44 9.38
CA GLY A 4 9.46 -10.63 10.24
C GLY A 4 9.52 -11.90 9.38
N PRO A 5 10.37 -12.88 9.73
CA PRO A 5 10.40 -14.17 9.03
C PRO A 5 9.08 -14.93 9.26
N LEU A 6 8.56 -15.61 8.23
CA LEU A 6 7.41 -16.51 8.37
C LEU A 6 7.80 -17.98 8.63
N GLY A 7 9.09 -18.26 8.76
CA GLY A 7 9.62 -19.63 8.77
C GLY A 7 9.91 -20.09 7.35
N GLY A 8 11.16 -20.48 7.06
CA GLY A 8 11.66 -20.75 5.71
C GLY A 8 12.15 -19.49 5.00
N GLY A 9 13.42 -19.45 4.59
CA GLY A 9 14.12 -18.24 4.10
C GLY A 9 13.58 -17.57 2.82
N ASP A 10 12.48 -18.09 2.28
CA ASP A 10 11.83 -17.63 1.05
C ASP A 10 10.48 -16.95 1.30
N GLU A 11 10.02 -16.84 2.54
CA GLU A 11 8.81 -16.11 2.92
C GLU A 11 9.09 -15.01 3.95
N ALA A 12 8.43 -13.87 3.79
CA ALA A 12 8.54 -12.76 4.74
C ALA A 12 7.22 -11.99 4.88
N THR A 13 7.02 -11.39 6.06
CA THR A 13 6.02 -10.34 6.26
C THR A 13 6.69 -8.98 6.24
N HIS A 14 5.99 -7.97 5.73
CA HIS A 14 6.44 -6.59 5.77
C HIS A 14 5.31 -5.66 6.18
N THR A 15 5.69 -4.58 6.87
CA THR A 15 4.81 -3.44 7.03
C THR A 15 5.51 -2.08 6.98
N CYS A 16 4.90 -1.15 6.24
CA CYS A 16 5.11 0.28 6.34
C CYS A 16 3.79 1.08 6.45
N TYR A 17 3.90 2.29 7.01
CA TYR A 17 2.87 3.32 6.90
C TYR A 17 3.05 4.07 5.58
N VAL A 18 1.94 4.52 4.99
CA VAL A 18 1.92 5.23 3.71
C VAL A 18 1.02 6.45 3.82
N GLN A 19 1.43 7.54 3.16
CA GLN A 19 0.59 8.68 2.83
C GLN A 19 0.70 8.91 1.32
N ALA A 20 -0.44 9.02 0.64
CA ALA A 20 -0.54 9.14 -0.81
C ALA A 20 -1.43 10.33 -1.20
N GLN A 21 -0.89 11.24 -2.00
CA GLN A 21 -1.61 12.40 -2.55
C GLN A 21 -2.04 12.12 -3.98
N HIS A 22 -3.34 12.21 -4.23
CA HIS A 22 -3.92 12.26 -5.57
C HIS A 22 -4.23 13.71 -5.93
N VAL A 23 -3.90 14.12 -7.15
CA VAL A 23 -4.17 15.46 -7.68
C VAL A 23 -4.74 15.29 -9.09
N ARG A 24 -5.95 15.82 -9.33
CA ARG A 24 -6.54 15.92 -10.67
C ARG A 24 -6.01 17.14 -11.41
N SER A 25 -6.17 17.16 -12.73
CA SER A 25 -5.77 18.28 -13.58
C SER A 25 -6.50 19.59 -13.26
N ASP A 26 -7.72 19.51 -12.73
CA ASP A 26 -8.51 20.65 -12.23
C ASP A 26 -8.06 21.15 -10.84
N GLY A 27 -7.06 20.51 -10.24
CA GLY A 27 -6.53 20.86 -8.93
C GLY A 27 -7.27 20.22 -7.76
N ALA A 28 -8.30 19.41 -7.98
CA ALA A 28 -8.95 18.65 -6.90
C ALA A 28 -7.95 17.67 -6.27
N LYS A 29 -7.97 17.60 -4.93
CA LYS A 29 -7.00 16.86 -4.11
C LYS A 29 -7.68 15.85 -3.22
N TYR A 30 -7.03 14.69 -3.08
CA TYR A 30 -7.37 13.69 -2.08
C TYR A 30 -6.09 13.12 -1.48
N LEU A 31 -5.98 13.21 -0.16
CA LEU A 31 -4.87 12.67 0.63
C LEU A 31 -5.37 11.46 1.42
N GLY A 32 -4.77 10.31 1.21
CA GLY A 32 -5.07 9.09 1.97
C GLY A 32 -3.87 8.64 2.78
N ALA A 33 -4.09 8.14 3.99
CA ALA A 33 -3.07 7.50 4.79
C ALA A 33 -3.53 6.15 5.33
N GLY A 34 -2.57 5.24 5.45
CA GLY A 34 -2.83 3.88 5.88
C GLY A 34 -1.56 3.09 6.15
N ARG A 35 -1.72 1.77 6.19
CA ARG A 35 -0.64 0.82 6.42
C ARG A 35 -0.73 -0.31 5.41
N TYR A 36 0.41 -0.67 4.81
CA TYR A 36 0.51 -1.88 3.99
C TYR A 36 0.79 -3.09 4.88
N ALA A 37 -0.03 -4.13 4.77
CA ALA A 37 0.26 -5.44 5.33
C ALA A 37 0.64 -6.38 4.16
N ASP A 38 1.91 -6.71 4.08
CA ASP A 38 2.48 -7.43 2.94
C ASP A 38 2.92 -8.85 3.32
N ARG A 39 2.70 -9.79 2.40
CA ARG A 39 3.42 -11.06 2.34
C ARG A 39 4.31 -11.07 1.10
N LEU A 40 5.53 -11.54 1.29
CA LEU A 40 6.59 -11.57 0.28
C LEU A 40 7.03 -13.01 0.04
N ARG A 41 7.37 -13.33 -1.21
CA ARG A 41 8.01 -14.60 -1.59
C ARG A 41 9.27 -14.33 -2.40
N ARG A 42 10.36 -15.04 -2.11
CA ARG A 42 11.57 -15.02 -2.92
C ARG A 42 11.34 -15.83 -4.19
N THR A 43 11.69 -15.24 -5.33
CA THR A 43 11.71 -15.88 -6.65
C THR A 43 13.13 -15.89 -7.19
N GLY A 44 13.36 -16.56 -8.32
CA GLY A 44 14.66 -16.48 -9.02
C GLY A 44 15.06 -15.03 -9.35
N ASP A 45 14.09 -14.14 -9.54
CA ASP A 45 14.28 -12.72 -9.84
C ASP A 45 14.24 -11.83 -8.60
N GLY A 46 14.35 -12.41 -7.39
CA GLY A 46 14.28 -11.69 -6.12
C GLY A 46 12.90 -11.68 -5.47
N TRP A 47 12.72 -10.80 -4.48
CA TRP A 47 11.49 -10.74 -3.67
C TRP A 47 10.32 -10.13 -4.44
N ARG A 48 9.15 -10.76 -4.33
CA ARG A 48 7.88 -10.30 -4.93
C ARG A 48 6.79 -10.26 -3.87
N PHE A 49 5.82 -9.35 -4.03
CA PHE A 49 4.59 -9.39 -3.25
C PHE A 49 3.76 -10.59 -3.68
N SER A 50 3.53 -11.51 -2.75
CA SER A 50 2.52 -12.57 -2.91
C SER A 50 1.14 -12.10 -2.46
N HIS A 51 1.11 -11.11 -1.55
CA HIS A 51 -0.11 -10.45 -1.12
C HIS A 51 0.22 -9.05 -0.58
N ARG A 52 -0.64 -8.08 -0.87
CA ARG A 52 -0.57 -6.72 -0.31
C ARG A 52 -1.98 -6.24 0.00
N VAL A 53 -2.19 -5.77 1.22
CA VAL A 53 -3.43 -5.10 1.63
C VAL A 53 -3.10 -3.69 2.08
N LEU A 54 -3.82 -2.70 1.56
CA LEU A 54 -3.83 -1.34 2.11
C LEU A 54 -4.97 -1.23 3.13
N MET A 55 -4.61 -1.03 4.40
CA MET A 55 -5.57 -0.70 5.44
C MET A 55 -5.66 0.82 5.55
N SER A 56 -6.77 1.41 5.07
CA SER A 56 -7.03 2.84 5.19
C SER A 56 -7.23 3.22 6.66
N MET A 57 -6.64 4.34 7.09
CA MET A 57 -6.74 4.84 8.47
C MET A 57 -7.44 6.19 8.52
N TRP A 58 -7.04 7.12 7.65
CA TRP A 58 -7.69 8.41 7.51
C TRP A 58 -7.53 8.93 6.08
N SER A 59 -8.40 9.86 5.71
CA SER A 59 -8.28 10.61 4.46
C SER A 59 -8.76 12.04 4.61
N GLU A 60 -8.28 12.92 3.74
CA GLU A 60 -8.64 14.33 3.66
C GLU A 60 -8.85 14.73 2.18
N GLY A 61 -9.74 15.68 1.92
CA GLY A 61 -10.02 16.21 0.58
C GLY A 61 -11.21 15.56 -0.10
N ASP A 62 -11.28 15.66 -1.42
CA ASP A 62 -12.43 15.23 -2.23
C ASP A 62 -12.34 13.74 -2.59
N PRO A 63 -13.19 12.84 -2.02
CA PRO A 63 -13.19 11.42 -2.34
C PRO A 63 -13.59 11.14 -3.81
N SER A 64 -14.19 12.10 -4.53
CA SER A 64 -14.48 11.97 -5.96
C SER A 64 -13.21 11.80 -6.80
N VAL A 65 -12.06 12.27 -6.30
CA VAL A 65 -10.75 12.17 -6.96
C VAL A 65 -10.32 10.71 -7.14
N VAL A 66 -10.71 9.81 -6.22
CA VAL A 66 -10.33 8.39 -6.23
C VAL A 66 -11.50 7.44 -6.45
N SER A 67 -12.74 7.90 -6.38
CA SER A 67 -13.90 7.08 -6.76
C SER A 67 -14.02 7.06 -8.29
N GLY A 68 -13.73 5.90 -8.88
CA GLY A 68 -13.74 5.69 -10.33
C GLY A 68 -15.14 5.66 -10.96
N ARG A 69 -16.04 6.58 -10.61
CA ARG A 69 -17.28 6.79 -11.36
C ARG A 69 -17.05 7.93 -12.36
N SER A 70 -16.95 7.55 -13.63
CA SER A 70 -17.21 8.42 -14.79
C SER A 70 -18.71 8.68 -14.90
#